data_AF-B8F114-F1
#
_entry.id   AF-B8F114-F1
#
_cell.length_a   1.000
_cell.length_b   1.000
_cell.length_c   1.000
_cell.angle_alpha   90.00
_cell.angle_beta   90.00
_cell.angle_gamma   90.00
#
_symmetry.space_group_name_H-M   'P 1'
#
loop_
_entity.id
_entity.type
_entity.pdbx_description
1 polymer ?
#
loop_
_entity_poly.entity_id
_entity_poly.type
_entity_poly.pdbx_seq_one_letter_code
_entity_poly.pdbx_strand_id
1 'polypeptide(L)' 'MIKFPKNHISKIQIVKEYEDVTIKWDKEYSLFRKLHGKNKTLEDWLEYIKKEENQKIKEFANKFIQKRKPKNIS' A
#
# COMPACT_ATOMS: atom_id res chain seq x y z
N MET A 1 7.90 11.87 -38.48
CA MET A 1 8.18 11.37 -37.11
C MET A 1 8.25 12.56 -36.16
N ILE A 2 7.19 12.78 -35.37
CA ILE A 2 7.19 13.79 -34.31
C ILE A 2 8.08 13.26 -33.19
N LYS A 3 9.26 13.87 -32.99
CA LYS A 3 10.15 13.55 -31.86
C LYS A 3 9.61 14.28 -30.63
N PHE A 4 8.90 13.56 -29.76
CA PHE A 4 8.48 14.11 -28.47
C PHE A 4 9.71 14.33 -27.58
N PRO A 5 9.92 15.54 -27.02
CA PRO A 5 11.04 15.80 -26.13
C PRO A 5 10.92 14.89 -24.89
N LYS A 6 12.03 14.24 -24.49
CA LYS A 6 12.06 13.27 -23.38
C LYS A 6 11.38 13.77 -22.09
N ASN A 7 11.43 15.08 -21.82
CA ASN A 7 10.76 15.71 -20.67
C ASN A 7 9.23 15.63 -20.68
N HIS A 8 8.58 15.61 -21.85
CA HIS A 8 7.12 15.49 -21.93
C HIS A 8 6.67 14.06 -21.62
N ILE A 9 7.45 13.07 -22.06
CA ILE A 9 7.16 11.64 -21.82
C ILE A 9 7.25 11.35 -20.32
N SER A 10 8.28 11.86 -19.63
CA SER A 10 8.43 11.69 -18.18
C SER A 10 7.30 12.35 -17.38
N LYS A 11 6.85 13.56 -17.77
CA LYS A 11 5.71 14.21 -17.11
C LYS A 11 4.41 13.43 -17.30
N ILE A 12 4.16 12.90 -18.50
CA ILE A 12 2.98 12.06 -18.78
C ILE A 12 3.02 10.76 -17.95
N GLN A 13 4.20 10.13 -17.83
CA GLN A 13 4.36 8.93 -17.00
C GLN A 13 4.08 9.22 -15.53
N ILE A 14 4.64 10.28 -14.97
CA ILE A 14 4.41 10.67 -13.58
C ILE A 14 2.92 10.93 -13.33
N VAL A 15 2.25 11.70 -14.20
CA VAL A 15 0.81 11.98 -14.07
C VAL A 15 -0.01 10.69 -14.09
N LYS A 16 0.34 9.77 -15.00
CA LYS A 16 -0.33 8.47 -15.11
C LYS A 16 -0.13 7.60 -13.86
N GLU A 17 1.09 7.57 -13.30
CA GLU A 17 1.36 6.84 -12.06
C GLU A 17 0.57 7.39 -10.88
N TYR A 18 0.47 8.73 -10.76
CA TYR A 18 -0.36 9.36 -9.73
C TYR A 18 -1.85 9.01 -9.91
N GLU A 19 -2.37 9.09 -11.14
CA GLU A 19 -3.76 8.74 -11.45
C GLU A 19 -4.06 7.27 -11.12
N ASP A 20 -3.16 6.35 -11.49
CA ASP A 20 -3.28 4.93 -11.18
C ASP A 20 -3.30 4.66 -9.67
N VAL A 21 -2.47 5.37 -8.90
CA VAL A 21 -2.45 5.28 -7.43
C VAL A 21 -3.75 5.80 -6.84
N THR A 22 -4.23 6.97 -7.28
CA THR A 22 -5.48 7.54 -6.77
C THR A 22 -6.68 6.64 -7.07
N ILE A 23 -6.79 6.08 -8.28
CA ILE A 23 -7.85 5.14 -8.66
C ILE A 23 -7.79 3.88 -7.79
N LYS A 24 -6.60 3.38 -7.50
CA LYS A 24 -6.41 2.21 -6.63
C LYS A 24 -6.91 2.51 -5.21
N TRP A 25 -6.55 3.66 -4.66
CA TRP A 25 -6.96 4.08 -3.31
C TRP A 25 -8.48 4.23 -3.21
N ASP A 26 -9.13 4.81 -4.20
CA ASP A 26 -10.59 4.94 -4.23
C ASP A 26 -11.31 3.57 -4.24
N LYS A 27 -10.79 2.61 -5.03
CA LYS A 27 -11.29 1.23 -5.05
C LYS A 27 -11.13 0.53 -3.70
N GLU A 28 -9.96 0.67 -3.07
CA GLU A 28 -9.67 0.07 -1.77
C GLU A 28 -10.55 0.67 -0.65
N TYR A 29 -10.72 1.99 -0.65
CA TYR A 29 -11.62 2.67 0.29
C TYR A 29 -13.07 2.26 0.09
N SER A 30 -13.51 2.16 -1.17
CA SER A 30 -14.86 1.69 -1.51
C SER A 30 -15.10 0.25 -1.06
N LEU A 31 -14.10 -0.62 -1.17
CA LEU A 31 -14.17 -1.99 -0.66
C LEU A 31 -14.22 -2.01 0.87
N PHE A 32 -13.39 -1.21 1.55
CA PHE A 32 -13.40 -1.08 3.00
C PHE A 32 -14.79 -0.69 3.52
N ARG A 33 -15.44 0.32 2.93
CA ARG A 33 -16.82 0.71 3.31
C ARG A 33 -17.85 -0.39 3.07
N LYS A 34 -17.66 -1.24 2.05
CA LYS A 34 -18.55 -2.40 1.82
C LYS A 34 -18.39 -3.47 2.90
N LEU A 35 -17.16 -3.70 3.37
CA LEU A 35 -16.85 -4.75 4.35
C LEU A 35 -17.13 -4.31 5.80
N HIS A 36 -16.79 -3.07 6.15
CA HIS A 36 -16.85 -2.56 7.53
C HIS A 36 -18.06 -1.65 7.80
N GLY A 37 -18.87 -1.37 6.78
CA GLY A 37 -20.10 -0.58 6.87
C GLY A 37 -20.00 0.79 6.20
N LYS A 38 -21.13 1.24 5.63
CA LYS A 38 -21.22 2.50 4.86
C LYS A 38 -20.97 3.76 5.69
N ASN A 39 -21.08 3.66 7.02
CA ASN A 39 -20.88 4.78 7.95
C ASN A 39 -19.40 5.05 8.26
N LYS A 40 -18.49 4.25 7.71
CA LYS A 40 -17.06 4.41 7.91
C LYS A 40 -16.49 5.54 7.07
N THR A 41 -15.65 6.35 7.70
CA THR A 41 -15.04 7.54 7.09
C THR A 41 -13.66 7.24 6.51
N LEU A 42 -13.05 8.24 5.87
CA LEU A 42 -11.68 8.12 5.36
C LEU A 42 -10.69 7.91 6.51
N GLU A 43 -10.92 8.56 7.65
CA GLU A 43 -10.10 8.42 8.85
C GLU A 43 -10.13 6.99 9.40
N ASP A 44 -11.31 6.36 9.45
CA ASP A 44 -11.46 4.94 9.83
C ASP A 44 -10.62 4.04 8.91
N TRP A 45 -10.63 4.32 7.60
CA TRP A 45 -9.87 3.54 6.61
C TRP A 45 -8.36 3.73 6.74
N LEU A 46 -7.90 4.97 6.97
CA LEU A 46 -6.49 5.26 7.21
C LEU A 46 -5.99 4.61 8.50
N GLU A 47 -6.80 4.61 9.57
CA GLU A 47 -6.46 3.91 10.81
C GLU A 47 -6.39 2.40 10.60
N TYR A 48 -7.33 1.84 9.82
CA TYR A 48 -7.34 0.42 9.45
C TYR A 48 -6.07 0.03 8.69
N ILE A 49 -5.71 0.78 7.64
CA ILE A 49 -4.47 0.52 6.86
C ILE A 49 -3.24 0.60 7.77
N LYS A 50 -3.16 1.63 8.62
CA LYS A 50 -2.03 1.79 9.54
C LYS A 50 -1.90 0.61 10.51
N LYS A 51 -3.02 0.05 10.99
CA LYS A 51 -3.01 -1.15 11.86
C LYS A 51 -2.51 -2.38 11.08
N GLU A 52 -3.04 -2.59 9.87
CA GLU A 52 -2.64 -3.70 8.99
C GLU A 52 -1.15 -3.65 8.63
N GLU A 53 -0.62 -2.47 8.28
CA GLU A 53 0.81 -2.30 7.98
C GLU A 53 1.68 -2.58 9.20
N ASN A 54 1.30 -2.06 10.38
CA ASN A 54 2.01 -2.33 11.63
C ASN A 54 2.02 -3.83 11.97
N GLN A 55 0.91 -4.53 11.73
CA GLN A 55 0.85 -5.98 11.94
C GLN A 55 1.79 -6.72 10.97
N LYS A 56 1.78 -6.38 9.68
CA LYS A 56 2.69 -6.98 8.69
C LYS A 56 4.15 -6.74 9.04
N ILE A 57 4.50 -5.54 9.50
CA ILE A 57 5.86 -5.22 9.98
C ILE A 57 6.23 -6.09 11.18
N LYS A 58 5.34 -6.24 12.16
CA LYS A 58 5.57 -7.12 13.32
C LYS A 58 5.75 -8.57 12.92
N GLU A 59 4.91 -9.10 12.03
CA GLU A 59 5.02 -10.47 11.52
C GLU A 59 6.33 -10.68 10.76
N PHE A 60 6.73 -9.71 9.94
CA PHE A 60 8.01 -9.75 9.22
C PHE A 60 9.20 -9.75 10.18
N ALA A 61 9.20 -8.85 11.18
CA ALA A 61 10.22 -8.79 12.21
C ALA A 61 10.29 -10.10 13.01
N ASN A 62 9.14 -10.67 13.39
CA ASN A 62 9.07 -11.94 14.11
C ASN A 62 9.65 -13.10 13.28
N LYS A 63 9.29 -13.21 12.00
CA LYS A 63 9.89 -14.22 11.08
C LYS A 63 11.40 -14.06 10.97
N PHE A 64 11.88 -12.81 10.95
CA PHE A 64 13.29 -12.51 10.87
C PHE A 64 14.05 -12.89 12.15
N ILE A 65 13.48 -12.60 13.32
CA ILE A 65 14.03 -13.00 14.62
C ILE A 65 14.04 -14.53 14.73
N GLN A 66 12.95 -15.21 14.35
CA GLN A 66 12.87 -16.67 14.37
C GLN A 66 13.95 -17.32 13.49
N LYS A 67 14.19 -16.79 12.29
CA LYS A 67 15.26 -17.27 11.39
C LYS A 67 16.66 -17.13 12.00
N ARG A 68 16.86 -16.18 12.91
CA ARG A 68 18.16 -15.88 13.53
C ARG A 68 18.34 -16.51 14.92
N LYS A 69 17.30 -17.12 15.49
CA LYS A 69 17.48 -17.92 16.70
C LYS A 69 18.28 -19.17 16.32
N PRO A 70 19.47 -19.40 16.90
CA PRO A 70 20.12 -20.68 16.73
C PRO A 70 19.15 -21.75 17.23
N LYS A 71 18.93 -22.81 16.44
CA LYS A 71 18.36 -24.04 16.99
C LYS A 71 19.25 -24.37 18.19
N ASN A 72 18.68 -24.43 19.39
CA ASN A 72 19.37 -25.05 20.51
C ASN A 72 19.70 -26.47 20.04
N ILE A 73 20.97 -26.69 19.72
CA ILE A 73 21.53 -28.02 19.53
C ILE A 73 21.69 -28.52 20.96
N SER A 74 20.65 -29.16 21.48
CA SER A 74 20.70 -30.01 22.66
C SER A 74 21.21 -31.39 22.26
#